data_AF-A0A917R190-F1
#
_entry.id   AF-A0A917R190-F1
#
_cell.length_a   1.000
_cell.length_b   1.000
_cell.length_c   1.000
_cell.angle_alpha   90.00
_cell.angle_beta   90.00
_cell.angle_gamma   90.00
#
_symmetry.space_group_name_H-M   'P 1'
#
loop_
_entity.id
_entity.type
_entity.pdbx_description
1 polymer ?
#
loop_
_entity_poly.entity_id
_entity_poly.type
_entity_poly.pdbx_seq_one_letter_code
_entity_poly.pdbx_strand_id
1 'polypeptide(L)'
;MRLAEDSTPLISIILAAQRDYRSLNALRPLWRHLTGAVPQVILFTPPSRLTDLASLADLRVRLLRRTIEIHDARLALRGYVTDEDYQWIQDTLTGRGLAGEQLDAAVEAVWLTAAVTAKHRGTAFTPPSARPAHGGGDLPSEVRWLRLIEHARRSRAAATVLHELDQRMAKRRR
;
A
#
# COMPACT_ATOMS: atom_id res chain seq x y z
N MET A 1 -14.76 14.92 -48.56
CA MET A 1 -13.37 14.43 -48.45
C MET A 1 -12.88 14.72 -47.02
N ARG A 2 -13.11 13.78 -46.08
CA ARG A 2 -12.66 13.88 -44.68
C ARG A 2 -11.33 13.15 -44.57
N LEU A 3 -10.25 13.86 -44.26
CA LEU A 3 -8.97 13.29 -43.81
C LEU A 3 -8.63 13.99 -42.49
N ALA A 4 -9.10 13.44 -41.37
CA ALA A 4 -8.74 13.91 -40.04
C ALA A 4 -9.09 12.87 -38.94
N GLU A 5 -8.71 11.60 -39.10
CA GLU A 5 -8.84 10.61 -38.02
C GLU A 5 -7.67 9.64 -38.06
N ASP A 6 -6.52 9.98 -37.47
CA ASP A 6 -5.49 8.97 -37.13
C ASP A 6 -4.46 9.41 -36.08
N SER A 7 -4.60 10.58 -35.44
CA SER A 7 -3.65 11.07 -34.42
C SER A 7 -4.01 10.67 -32.97
N THR A 8 -5.15 10.02 -32.76
CA THR A 8 -5.67 9.57 -31.45
C THR A 8 -4.94 8.40 -30.77
N PRO A 9 -4.37 7.39 -31.46
CA PRO A 9 -3.77 6.24 -30.78
C PRO A 9 -2.49 6.61 -30.03
N LEU A 10 -1.63 7.48 -30.58
CA LEU A 10 -0.35 7.82 -29.94
C LEU A 10 -0.52 8.68 -28.68
N ILE A 11 -1.45 9.65 -28.70
CA ILE A 11 -1.70 10.53 -27.54
C ILE A 11 -2.26 9.71 -26.37
N SER A 12 -3.24 8.84 -26.62
CA SER A 12 -3.81 7.98 -25.58
C SER A 12 -2.79 7.01 -24.97
N ILE A 13 -1.89 6.47 -25.79
CA ILE A 13 -0.77 5.62 -25.37
C ILE A 13 0.21 6.39 -24.46
N ILE A 14 0.59 7.61 -24.84
CA ILE A 14 1.50 8.46 -24.04
C ILE A 14 0.84 8.86 -22.71
N LEU A 15 -0.45 9.23 -22.73
CA LEU A 15 -1.19 9.57 -21.52
C LEU A 15 -1.32 8.38 -20.57
N ALA A 16 -1.54 7.17 -21.10
CA ALA A 16 -1.56 5.94 -20.31
C ALA A 16 -0.20 5.68 -19.66
N ALA A 17 0.89 5.76 -20.42
CA ALA A 17 2.24 5.58 -19.89
C ALA A 17 2.59 6.62 -18.81
N GLN A 18 2.21 7.88 -19.01
CA GLN A 18 2.41 8.93 -18.02
C GLN A 18 1.60 8.69 -16.74
N ARG A 19 0.38 8.16 -16.86
CA ARG A 19 -0.46 7.78 -15.72
C ARG A 19 0.17 6.63 -14.93
N ASP A 20 0.69 5.61 -15.61
CA ASP A 20 1.32 4.46 -14.98
C ASP A 20 2.63 4.87 -14.29
N TYR A 21 3.45 5.71 -14.94
CA TYR A 21 4.65 6.29 -14.37
C TYR A 21 4.38 7.12 -13.10
N ARG A 22 3.37 8.00 -13.13
CA ARG A 22 2.93 8.77 -11.95
C ARG A 22 2.47 7.86 -10.82
N SER A 23 1.73 6.81 -11.14
CA SER A 23 1.24 5.82 -10.17
C SER A 23 2.39 5.04 -9.53
N LEU A 24 3.35 4.59 -10.33
CA LEU A 24 4.58 3.96 -9.84
C LEU A 24 5.30 4.86 -8.83
N ASN A 25 5.50 6.13 -9.17
CA ASN A 25 6.18 7.08 -8.29
C ASN A 25 5.37 7.38 -7.02
N ALA A 26 4.05 7.53 -7.12
CA ALA A 26 3.17 7.76 -5.98
C ALA A 26 3.17 6.58 -4.99
N LEU A 27 3.26 5.34 -5.48
CA LEU A 27 3.29 4.14 -4.65
C LEU A 27 4.69 3.79 -4.12
N ARG A 28 5.76 4.37 -4.68
CA ARG A 28 7.15 4.06 -4.29
C ARG A 28 7.43 4.21 -2.79
N PRO A 29 6.93 5.24 -2.07
CA PRO A 29 7.20 5.39 -0.65
C PRO A 29 6.53 4.29 0.19
N LEU A 30 5.27 3.96 -0.11
CA LEU A 30 4.56 2.85 0.54
C LEU A 30 5.27 1.52 0.27
N TRP A 31 5.57 1.25 -1.01
CA TRP A 31 6.30 0.06 -1.42
C TRP A 31 7.62 -0.10 -0.65
N ARG A 32 8.47 0.93 -0.63
CA ARG A 32 9.76 0.90 0.11
C ARG A 32 9.58 0.66 1.60
N HIS A 33 8.56 1.27 2.20
CA HIS A 33 8.29 1.11 3.63
C HIS A 33 7.95 -0.34 3.98
N LEU A 34 7.07 -0.96 3.20
CA LEU A 34 6.62 -2.33 3.45
C LEU A 34 7.69 -3.35 3.06
N THR A 35 8.26 -3.26 1.85
CA THR A 35 9.25 -4.24 1.36
C THR A 35 10.60 -4.11 2.07
N GLY A 36 10.91 -2.96 2.68
CA GLY A 36 12.05 -2.84 3.59
C GLY A 36 11.92 -3.70 4.84
N ALA A 37 10.68 -3.97 5.29
CA ALA A 37 10.41 -4.86 6.42
C ALA A 37 10.31 -6.33 6.00
N VAL A 38 9.81 -6.62 4.79
CA VAL A 38 9.62 -7.97 4.25
C VAL A 38 10.26 -8.12 2.86
N PRO A 39 11.60 -8.10 2.75
CA PRO A 39 12.27 -8.09 1.44
C PRO A 39 12.02 -9.34 0.59
N GLN A 40 11.62 -10.46 1.22
CA GLN A 40 11.33 -11.72 0.53
C GLN A 40 10.12 -11.67 -0.42
N VAL A 41 9.28 -10.64 -0.35
CA VAL A 41 8.11 -10.48 -1.23
C VAL A 41 8.43 -9.76 -2.53
N ILE A 42 9.65 -9.25 -2.70
CA ILE A 42 10.07 -8.55 -3.92
C ILE A 42 10.26 -9.58 -5.02
N LEU A 43 9.49 -9.43 -6.12
CA LEU A 43 9.51 -10.35 -7.23
C LEU A 43 10.64 -9.93 -8.20
N PHE A 44 11.76 -10.66 -8.16
CA PHE A 44 12.98 -10.51 -8.99
C PHE A 44 13.90 -9.31 -8.68
N THR A 45 15.19 -9.46 -9.01
CA THR A 45 16.14 -8.33 -9.12
C THR A 45 15.61 -7.36 -10.18
N PRO A 46 15.57 -6.03 -9.92
CA PRO A 46 15.13 -5.08 -10.92
C PRO A 46 15.96 -5.26 -12.20
N PRO A 47 15.33 -5.28 -13.39
CA PRO A 47 16.10 -5.13 -14.62
C PRO A 47 16.97 -3.88 -14.45
N SER A 48 18.20 -3.92 -14.96
CA SER A 48 19.07 -2.74 -14.93
C SER A 48 18.32 -1.49 -15.40
N ARG A 49 18.65 -0.30 -14.88
CA ARG A 49 18.01 0.97 -15.31
C ARG A 49 18.01 1.15 -16.84
N LEU A 50 18.93 0.49 -17.55
CA LEU A 50 19.09 0.53 -18.99
C LEU A 50 18.16 -0.44 -19.75
N THR A 51 17.75 -1.56 -19.14
CA THR A 51 16.77 -2.50 -19.71
C THR A 51 15.32 -2.03 -19.53
N ASP A 52 15.05 -1.15 -18.56
CA ASP A 52 13.72 -0.57 -18.22
C ASP A 52 13.29 0.62 -19.12
N LEU A 53 14.15 1.08 -20.03
CA LEU A 53 13.90 2.28 -20.86
C LEU A 53 13.18 1.96 -22.19
N ALA A 54 12.87 0.69 -22.48
CA ALA A 54 12.60 0.27 -23.85
C ALA A 54 11.11 0.14 -24.25
N SER A 55 10.13 0.08 -23.32
CA SER A 55 8.71 0.00 -23.75
C SER A 55 7.68 0.53 -22.76
N LEU A 56 6.54 1.01 -23.27
CA LEU A 56 5.38 1.44 -22.47
C LEU A 56 4.67 0.25 -21.80
N ALA A 57 4.75 -0.94 -22.41
CA ALA A 57 4.27 -2.18 -21.82
C ALA A 57 5.00 -2.51 -20.51
N ASP A 58 6.28 -2.15 -20.41
CA ASP A 58 7.08 -2.34 -19.20
C ASP A 58 6.54 -1.53 -18.01
N LEU A 59 6.05 -0.29 -18.22
CA LEU A 59 5.48 0.52 -17.13
C LEU A 59 4.23 -0.11 -16.51
N ARG A 60 3.32 -0.65 -17.34
CA ARG A 60 2.11 -1.30 -16.86
C ARG A 60 2.43 -2.60 -16.12
N VAL A 61 3.35 -3.40 -16.65
CA VAL A 61 3.83 -4.63 -15.99
C VAL A 61 4.50 -4.32 -14.64
N ARG A 62 5.32 -3.27 -14.58
CA ARG A 62 5.96 -2.82 -13.33
C ARG A 62 4.95 -2.30 -12.32
N LEU A 63 3.90 -1.61 -12.77
CA LEU A 63 2.83 -1.14 -11.90
C LEU A 63 2.06 -2.33 -11.31
N LEU A 64 1.66 -3.30 -12.14
CA LEU A 64 1.03 -4.55 -11.70
C LEU A 64 1.92 -5.30 -10.70
N ARG A 65 3.22 -5.42 -10.98
CA ARG A 65 4.15 -6.06 -10.05
C ARG A 65 4.21 -5.32 -8.72
N ARG A 66 4.32 -4.00 -8.73
CA ARG A 66 4.36 -3.19 -7.50
C ARG A 66 3.10 -3.38 -6.65
N THR A 67 1.93 -3.49 -7.26
CA THR A 67 0.69 -3.76 -6.51
C THR A 67 0.70 -5.16 -5.90
N ILE A 68 1.19 -6.17 -6.62
CA ILE A 68 1.36 -7.54 -6.09
C ILE A 68 2.33 -7.55 -4.91
N GLU A 69 3.51 -6.94 -5.04
CA GLU A 69 4.51 -6.89 -3.98
C GLU A 69 4.00 -6.16 -2.72
N ILE A 70 3.20 -5.10 -2.88
CA ILE A 70 2.54 -4.43 -1.76
C ILE A 70 1.50 -5.34 -1.11
N HIS A 71 0.72 -6.07 -1.89
CA HIS A 71 -0.28 -7.02 -1.40
C HIS A 71 0.38 -8.16 -0.61
N ASP A 72 1.43 -8.76 -1.16
CA ASP A 72 2.21 -9.80 -0.51
C ASP A 72 2.86 -9.29 0.78
N ALA A 73 3.32 -8.03 0.79
CA ALA A 73 3.82 -7.41 2.01
C ALA A 73 2.72 -7.25 3.07
N ARG A 74 1.52 -6.80 2.70
CA ARG A 74 0.35 -6.71 3.59
C ARG A 74 0.02 -8.07 4.19
N LEU A 75 0.02 -9.13 3.37
CA LEU A 75 -0.19 -10.51 3.82
C LEU A 75 0.91 -11.00 4.76
N ALA A 76 2.17 -10.72 4.47
CA ALA A 76 3.31 -11.11 5.31
C ALA A 76 3.35 -10.35 6.65
N LEU A 77 2.77 -9.15 6.71
CA LEU A 77 2.74 -8.30 7.90
C LEU A 77 1.52 -8.54 8.80
N ARG A 78 0.52 -9.30 8.33
CA ARG A 78 -0.78 -9.37 8.99
C ARG A 78 -0.79 -9.88 10.43
N GLY A 79 0.16 -10.73 10.77
CA GLY A 79 0.27 -11.36 12.08
C GLY A 79 1.12 -10.60 13.10
N TYR A 80 1.57 -9.38 12.80
CA TYR A 80 2.34 -8.56 13.74
C TYR A 80 1.48 -7.60 14.59
N VAL A 81 0.16 -7.57 14.34
CA VAL A 81 -0.83 -6.80 15.08
C VAL A 81 -2.01 -7.72 15.37
N THR A 82 -2.43 -7.79 16.64
CA THR A 82 -3.55 -8.65 17.07
C THR A 82 -4.88 -8.12 16.52
N ASP A 83 -5.90 -8.98 16.49
CA ASP A 83 -7.23 -8.55 16.06
C ASP A 83 -7.86 -7.55 17.05
N GLU A 84 -7.54 -7.68 18.33
CA GLU A 84 -7.92 -6.69 19.36
C GLU A 84 -7.34 -5.31 19.05
N ASP A 85 -6.06 -5.24 18.66
CA ASP A 85 -5.41 -3.98 18.30
C ASP A 85 -5.93 -3.42 16.97
N TYR A 86 -6.23 -4.29 16.02
CA TYR A 86 -6.88 -3.89 14.77
C TYR A 86 -8.24 -3.24 15.04
N GLN A 87 -9.09 -3.89 15.85
CA GLN A 87 -10.38 -3.34 16.23
C GLN A 87 -10.23 -2.02 16.99
N TRP A 88 -9.26 -1.95 17.91
CA TRP A 88 -8.98 -0.72 18.65
C TRP A 88 -8.58 0.45 17.73
N ILE A 89 -7.78 0.20 16.68
CA ILE A 89 -7.45 1.21 15.66
C ILE A 89 -8.72 1.73 14.98
N GLN A 90 -9.60 0.82 14.56
CA GLN A 90 -10.87 1.14 13.90
C GLN A 90 -11.78 1.98 14.79
N ASP A 91 -11.99 1.56 16.03
CA ASP A 91 -12.84 2.29 17.00
C ASP A 91 -12.26 3.68 17.30
N THR A 92 -10.93 3.78 17.46
CA THR A 92 -10.25 5.05 17.75
C THR A 92 -10.34 6.04 16.60
N LEU A 93 -10.18 5.58 15.35
CA LEU A 93 -10.31 6.44 14.18
C LEU A 93 -11.77 6.83 13.93
N THR A 94 -12.71 5.92 14.16
CA THR A 94 -14.15 6.21 14.10
C THR A 94 -14.56 7.26 15.13
N GLY A 95 -14.10 7.13 16.38
CA GLY A 95 -14.33 8.11 17.45
C GLY A 95 -13.72 9.49 17.17
N ARG A 96 -12.78 9.59 16.22
CA ARG A 96 -12.20 10.85 15.72
C ARG A 96 -12.95 11.40 14.50
N GLY A 97 -14.08 10.79 14.13
CA GLY A 97 -14.95 11.25 13.05
C GLY A 97 -14.52 10.81 11.65
N LEU A 98 -13.59 9.86 11.51
CA LEU A 98 -13.34 9.24 10.21
C LEU A 98 -14.47 8.26 9.88
N ALA A 99 -14.86 8.21 8.61
CA ALA A 99 -15.87 7.30 8.10
C ALA A 99 -15.55 6.87 6.66
N GLY A 100 -16.22 5.82 6.19
CA GLY A 100 -16.12 5.35 4.80
C GLY A 100 -14.69 5.00 4.36
N GLU A 101 -14.38 5.26 3.10
CA GLU A 101 -13.08 4.91 2.49
C GLU A 101 -11.89 5.59 3.19
N GLN A 102 -12.10 6.77 3.79
CA GLN A 102 -11.07 7.46 4.56
C GLN A 102 -10.76 6.74 5.88
N LEU A 103 -11.78 6.19 6.56
CA LEU A 103 -11.60 5.36 7.75
C LEU A 103 -10.83 4.10 7.38
N ASP A 104 -11.30 3.36 6.37
CA ASP A 104 -10.70 2.08 5.97
C ASP A 104 -9.21 2.27 5.60
N ALA A 105 -8.90 3.31 4.82
CA ALA A 105 -7.52 3.61 4.42
C ALA A 105 -6.64 4.03 5.61
N ALA A 106 -7.19 4.75 6.59
CA ALA A 106 -6.48 5.15 7.79
C ALA A 106 -6.22 3.97 8.74
N VAL A 107 -7.22 3.08 8.91
CA VAL A 107 -7.06 1.83 9.67
C VAL A 107 -5.92 1.02 9.08
N GLU A 108 -5.95 0.82 7.77
CA GLU A 108 -4.95 0.00 7.09
C GLU A 108 -3.55 0.63 7.15
N ALA A 109 -3.46 1.96 7.03
CA ALA A 109 -2.20 2.69 7.15
C ALA A 109 -1.57 2.59 8.56
N VAL A 110 -2.38 2.74 9.62
CA VAL A 110 -1.90 2.60 11.01
C VAL A 110 -1.49 1.16 11.27
N TRP A 111 -2.32 0.19 10.90
CA TRP A 111 -2.03 -1.23 11.06
C TRP A 111 -0.72 -1.64 10.38
N LEU A 112 -0.51 -1.26 9.11
CA LEU A 112 0.73 -1.60 8.40
C LEU A 112 1.96 -0.97 9.03
N THR A 113 1.87 0.29 9.47
CA THR A 113 3.01 0.98 10.09
C THR A 113 3.34 0.35 11.46
N ALA A 114 2.32 -0.02 12.23
CA ALA A 114 2.49 -0.74 13.49
C ALA A 114 3.07 -2.14 13.28
N ALA A 115 2.60 -2.87 12.27
CA ALA A 115 3.09 -4.20 11.91
C ALA A 115 4.58 -4.18 11.49
N VAL A 116 4.97 -3.22 10.65
CA VAL A 116 6.38 -2.98 10.28
C VAL A 116 7.23 -2.73 11.52
N THR A 117 6.77 -1.85 12.41
CA THR A 117 7.47 -1.51 13.66
C THR A 117 7.60 -2.72 14.58
N ALA A 118 6.53 -3.48 14.78
CA ALA A 118 6.53 -4.69 15.60
C ALA A 118 7.47 -5.77 15.04
N LYS A 119 7.49 -5.96 13.71
CA LYS A 119 8.43 -6.87 13.04
C LYS A 119 9.88 -6.46 13.27
N HIS A 120 10.22 -5.18 13.08
CA HIS A 120 11.57 -4.68 13.32
C HIS A 120 12.01 -4.80 14.80
N ARG A 121 11.07 -4.73 15.75
CA ARG A 121 11.31 -4.99 17.18
C ARG A 121 11.42 -6.49 17.53
N GLY A 122 11.40 -7.40 16.55
CA GLY A 122 11.51 -8.84 16.77
C GLY A 122 10.27 -9.50 17.39
N THR A 123 9.09 -8.87 17.26
CA THR A 123 7.84 -9.45 17.79
C THR A 123 7.53 -10.75 17.06
N ALA A 124 7.08 -11.79 17.77
CA ALA A 124 6.66 -13.03 17.14
C ALA A 124 5.44 -12.80 16.24
N PHE A 125 5.43 -13.47 15.09
CA PHE A 125 4.26 -13.48 14.20
C PHE A 125 3.18 -14.40 14.80
N THR A 126 1.96 -13.90 14.91
CA THR A 126 0.79 -14.71 15.30
C THR A 126 -0.21 -14.70 14.15
N PRO A 127 -0.62 -15.86 13.61
CA PRO A 127 -1.65 -15.91 12.57
C PRO A 127 -2.91 -15.16 13.04
N PRO A 128 -3.37 -14.11 12.32
CA PRO A 128 -4.58 -13.40 12.71
C PRO A 128 -5.82 -14.27 12.44
N SER A 129 -6.93 -14.00 13.13
CA SER A 129 -8.23 -14.52 12.68
C SER A 129 -8.53 -13.97 11.29
N ALA A 130 -9.23 -14.75 10.45
CA ALA A 130 -9.42 -14.43 9.04
C ALA A 130 -10.02 -13.02 8.87
N ARG A 131 -9.21 -12.06 8.39
CA ARG A 131 -9.66 -10.70 8.04
C ARG A 131 -10.01 -10.65 6.56
N PRO A 132 -11.11 -10.00 6.16
CA PRO A 132 -11.34 -9.68 4.75
C PRO A 132 -10.16 -8.85 4.24
N ALA A 133 -9.48 -9.32 3.20
CA ALA A 133 -8.47 -8.52 2.55
C ALA A 133 -9.17 -7.49 1.66
N HIS A 134 -8.84 -6.19 1.81
CA HIS A 134 -9.14 -5.23 0.76
C HIS A 134 -8.25 -5.54 -0.44
N GLY A 135 -8.84 -6.05 -1.53
CA GLY A 135 -8.16 -6.42 -2.77
C GLY A 135 -9.06 -7.26 -3.70
N GLY A 136 -8.60 -7.48 -4.93
CA GLY A 136 -9.31 -8.30 -5.93
C GLY A 136 -10.07 -7.51 -7.00
N GLY A 137 -9.95 -6.17 -7.00
CA GLY A 137 -10.43 -5.32 -8.08
C GLY A 137 -9.47 -5.22 -9.27
N ASP A 138 -9.80 -4.38 -10.25
CA ASP A 138 -8.91 -4.07 -11.36
C ASP A 138 -7.68 -3.24 -10.92
N LEU A 139 -6.61 -3.25 -11.72
CA LEU A 139 -5.37 -2.52 -11.42
C LEU A 139 -5.60 -1.03 -11.09
N PRO A 140 -6.44 -0.27 -11.83
CA PRO A 140 -6.76 1.11 -11.47
C PRO A 140 -7.37 1.28 -10.08
N SER A 141 -8.29 0.40 -9.67
CA SER A 141 -8.91 0.47 -8.34
C SER A 141 -7.92 0.11 -7.24
N GLU A 142 -7.07 -0.90 -7.46
CA GLU A 142 -6.00 -1.24 -6.51
C GLU A 142 -5.01 -0.09 -6.35
N VAL A 143 -4.58 0.55 -7.45
CA VAL A 143 -3.68 1.71 -7.40
C VAL A 143 -4.33 2.89 -6.67
N ARG A 144 -5.63 3.15 -6.89
CA ARG A 144 -6.36 4.20 -6.16
C ARG A 144 -6.36 3.90 -4.66
N TRP A 145 -6.72 2.67 -4.29
CA TRP A 145 -6.74 2.21 -2.90
C TRP A 145 -5.39 2.38 -2.20
N LEU A 146 -4.31 1.86 -2.81
CA LEU A 146 -2.96 1.95 -2.24
C LEU A 146 -2.46 3.40 -2.09
N ARG A 147 -2.92 4.32 -2.96
CA ARG A 147 -2.64 5.76 -2.82
C ARG A 147 -3.39 6.39 -1.65
N LEU A 148 -4.62 5.94 -1.37
CA LEU A 148 -5.37 6.39 -0.19
C LEU A 148 -4.68 5.94 1.10
N ILE A 149 -4.23 4.68 1.18
CA ILE A 149 -3.42 4.19 2.31
C ILE A 149 -2.18 5.06 2.49
N GLU A 150 -1.41 5.30 1.42
CA GLU A 150 -0.19 6.11 1.52
C GLU A 150 -0.48 7.56 1.93
N HIS A 151 -1.59 8.13 1.47
CA HIS A 151 -2.02 9.46 1.90
C HIS A 151 -2.40 9.46 3.39
N ALA A 152 -3.22 8.51 3.82
CA ALA A 152 -3.65 8.37 5.21
C ALA A 152 -2.46 8.13 6.16
N ARG A 153 -1.47 7.33 5.73
CA ARG A 153 -0.22 7.07 6.48
C ARG A 153 0.58 8.33 6.78
N ARG A 154 0.47 9.36 5.94
CA ARG A 154 1.13 10.67 6.13
C ARG A 154 0.27 11.67 6.92
N SER A 155 -0.96 11.31 7.26
CA SER A 155 -1.87 12.20 7.99
C SER A 155 -1.50 12.30 9.47
N ARG A 156 -1.85 13.43 10.10
CA ARG A 156 -1.67 13.62 11.54
C ARG A 156 -2.54 12.64 12.35
N ALA A 157 -3.76 12.36 11.88
CA ALA A 157 -4.67 11.42 12.54
C ALA A 157 -4.04 10.03 12.68
N ALA A 158 -3.47 9.48 11.60
CA ALA A 158 -2.79 8.20 11.61
C ALA A 158 -1.55 8.22 12.52
N ALA A 159 -0.74 9.29 12.47
CA ALA A 159 0.44 9.43 13.32
C ALA A 159 0.09 9.44 14.82
N THR A 160 -0.98 10.14 15.21
CA THR A 160 -1.44 10.18 16.60
C THR A 160 -1.95 8.81 17.06
N VAL A 161 -2.80 8.14 16.28
CA VAL A 161 -3.31 6.81 16.64
C VAL A 161 -2.18 5.77 16.71
N LEU A 162 -1.21 5.85 15.80
CA LEU A 162 -0.02 4.99 15.83
C LEU A 162 0.78 5.16 17.13
N HIS A 163 0.97 6.41 17.59
CA HIS A 163 1.67 6.67 18.84
C HIS A 163 0.93 6.08 20.06
N GLU A 164 -0.38 6.26 20.12
CA GLU A 164 -1.22 5.69 21.20
C GLU A 164 -1.24 4.15 21.17
N LEU A 165 -1.30 3.56 19.97
CA LEU A 165 -1.21 2.12 19.79
C LEU A 165 0.14 1.59 20.29
N ASP A 166 1.24 2.26 19.96
CA ASP A 166 2.58 1.87 20.40
C ASP A 166 2.69 1.87 21.94
N GLN A 167 2.11 2.88 22.60
CA GLN A 167 2.03 2.92 24.07
C GLN A 167 1.17 1.77 24.63
N ARG A 168 0.03 1.49 24.01
CA ARG A 168 -0.87 0.37 24.38
C ARG A 168 -0.15 -0.98 24.27
N MET A 169 0.52 -1.23 23.14
CA MET A 169 1.27 -2.46 22.88
C MET A 169 2.45 -2.61 23.84
N ALA A 170 3.15 -1.53 24.19
CA ALA A 170 4.25 -1.54 25.15
C ALA A 170 3.78 -1.90 26.56
N LYS A 171 2.61 -1.41 26.98
CA LYS A 171 2.04 -1.70 28.31
C LYS A 171 1.72 -3.19 28.51
N ARG A 172 1.27 -3.90 27.45
CA ARG A 172 0.98 -5.36 27.51
C ARG A 172 2.21 -6.26 27.56
N ARG A 173 3.39 -5.74 27.22
CA ARG A 173 4.66 -6.49 27.26
C ARG A 173 5.35 -6.45 28.63
N ARG A 174 4.88 -5.57 29.53
CA ARG A 174 5.37 -5.44 30.90
C ARG A 174 4.52 -6.28 31.83
#